data_AF-A0A7X9KM94-F1
#
_entry.id   AF-A0A7X9KM94-F1
#
_cell.length_a   1.000
_cell.length_b   1.000
_cell.length_c   1.000
_cell.angle_alpha   90.00
_cell.angle_beta   90.00
_cell.angle_gamma   90.00
#
_symmetry.space_group_name_H-M   'P 1'
#
loop_
_entity.id
_entity.type
_entity.pdbx_description
1 polymer ?
#
loop_
_entity_poly.entity_id
_entity_poly.type
_entity_poly.pdbx_seq_one_letter_code
_entity_poly.pdbx_strand_id
1 'polypeptide(L)'
;MTDIANAPKAATTKKPGLKERYALMTRGLDWETTYQPMEEVFPYATYEGIKIHDWDKWEDPFRLTMDAYWKYQAEKEQKLYAIMDAFAQNNGHLGLTDARYLNSLKLFLTGVSPLEYMAHRGFAHVGRQLPGVGARVACQMQSLDELRHAQTQ
;
A
#
# COMPACT_ATOMS: atom_id res chain seq x y z
N MET A 1 -20.60 -60.21 -1.20
CA MET A 1 -21.03 -59.08 -2.06
C MET A 1 -21.40 -57.96 -1.10
N THR A 2 -20.43 -57.15 -0.70
CA THR A 2 -20.60 -56.06 0.28
C THR A 2 -20.63 -54.74 -0.48
N ASP A 3 -21.63 -53.92 -0.14
CA ASP A 3 -22.02 -52.68 -0.81
C ASP A 3 -20.88 -51.66 -0.97
N ILE A 4 -20.62 -51.27 -2.22
CA ILE A 4 -19.68 -50.21 -2.63
C ILE A 4 -20.47 -48.89 -2.82
N ALA A 5 -21.43 -48.59 -1.95
CA ALA A 5 -22.36 -47.47 -2.15
C ALA A 5 -22.35 -46.50 -0.96
N ASN A 6 -21.21 -45.84 -0.71
CA ASN A 6 -21.15 -44.48 -0.15
C ASN A 6 -19.70 -43.99 -0.07
N ALA A 7 -19.13 -43.62 -1.20
CA ALA A 7 -18.00 -42.70 -1.20
C ALA A 7 -18.53 -41.28 -0.95
N PRO A 8 -17.97 -40.49 -0.01
CA PRO A 8 -18.38 -39.11 0.20
C PRO A 8 -18.14 -38.31 -1.10
N LYS A 9 -19.20 -37.66 -1.60
CA LYS A 9 -19.08 -36.71 -2.72
C LYS A 9 -18.08 -35.64 -2.31
N ALA A 10 -16.98 -35.51 -3.05
CA ALA A 10 -16.03 -34.43 -2.89
C ALA A 10 -16.80 -33.10 -2.91
N ALA A 11 -16.77 -32.36 -1.81
CA ALA A 11 -17.37 -31.04 -1.74
C ALA A 11 -16.71 -30.17 -2.82
N THR A 12 -17.50 -29.72 -3.78
CA THR A 12 -17.04 -28.77 -4.79
C THR A 12 -16.69 -27.48 -4.08
N THR A 13 -15.41 -27.24 -3.85
CA THR A 13 -14.90 -25.99 -3.29
C THR A 13 -15.33 -24.85 -4.20
N LYS A 14 -16.28 -24.04 -3.71
CA LYS A 14 -16.80 -22.88 -4.44
C LYS A 14 -15.63 -21.93 -4.68
N LYS A 15 -15.43 -21.52 -5.94
CA LYS A 15 -14.36 -20.56 -6.27
C LYS A 15 -14.58 -19.27 -5.47
N PRO A 16 -13.57 -18.80 -4.70
CA PRO A 16 -13.70 -17.61 -3.88
C PRO A 16 -13.91 -16.36 -4.74
N GLY A 17 -14.69 -15.42 -4.22
CA GLY A 17 -14.90 -14.11 -4.85
C GLY A 17 -13.64 -13.24 -4.84
N LEU A 18 -13.63 -12.12 -5.57
CA LEU A 18 -12.44 -11.25 -5.65
C LEU A 18 -11.99 -10.73 -4.28
N LYS A 19 -12.93 -10.30 -3.43
CA LYS A 19 -12.65 -9.84 -2.06
C LYS A 19 -11.99 -10.94 -1.22
N GLU A 20 -12.55 -12.13 -1.27
CA GLU A 20 -12.07 -13.29 -0.51
C GLU A 20 -10.69 -13.75 -0.98
N ARG A 21 -10.47 -13.78 -2.30
CA ARG A 21 -9.14 -14.07 -2.88
C ARG A 21 -8.09 -13.06 -2.42
N TYR A 22 -8.42 -11.77 -2.44
CA TYR A 22 -7.49 -10.73 -1.97
C TYR A 22 -7.19 -10.87 -0.48
N ALA A 23 -8.21 -11.16 0.33
CA ALA A 23 -8.03 -11.42 1.75
C ALA A 23 -7.08 -12.60 2.00
N LEU A 24 -7.20 -13.71 1.26
CA LEU A 24 -6.29 -14.86 1.37
C LEU A 24 -4.83 -14.54 0.99
N MET A 25 -4.61 -13.51 0.18
CA MET A 25 -3.26 -13.05 -0.21
C MET A 25 -2.72 -11.94 0.69
N THR A 26 -3.50 -11.49 1.67
CA THR A 26 -3.15 -10.39 2.58
C THR A 26 -3.48 -10.76 4.02
N ARG A 27 -4.73 -10.55 4.45
CA ARG A 27 -5.20 -10.79 5.81
C ARG A 27 -5.03 -12.23 6.25
N GLY A 28 -5.30 -13.20 5.36
CA GLY A 28 -5.13 -14.63 5.67
C GLY A 28 -3.70 -15.11 5.85
N LEU A 29 -2.71 -14.20 5.85
CA LEU A 29 -1.31 -14.50 6.13
C LEU A 29 -0.91 -14.19 7.57
N ASP A 30 -1.80 -13.60 8.37
CA ASP A 30 -1.53 -13.34 9.79
C ASP A 30 -1.79 -14.56 10.68
N TRP A 31 -1.49 -14.38 11.96
CA TRP A 31 -1.72 -15.38 12.98
C TRP A 31 -1.86 -14.70 14.36
N GLU A 32 -2.53 -15.40 15.26
CA GLU A 32 -2.57 -15.05 16.67
C GLU A 32 -1.25 -15.40 17.35
N THR A 33 -0.67 -14.44 18.07
CA THR A 33 0.63 -14.58 18.70
C THR A 33 0.58 -15.54 19.88
N THR A 34 1.50 -16.50 19.95
CA THR A 34 1.55 -17.52 21.02
C THR A 34 2.67 -17.31 22.03
N TYR A 35 3.83 -16.80 21.59
CA TYR A 35 5.04 -16.65 22.43
C TYR A 35 5.27 -15.23 22.96
N GLN A 36 4.51 -14.26 22.46
CA GLN A 36 4.56 -12.85 22.88
C GLN A 36 3.13 -12.33 23.00
N PRO A 37 2.82 -11.47 23.99
CA PRO A 37 1.53 -10.83 24.09
C PRO A 37 1.25 -9.93 22.86
N MET A 38 0.03 -9.97 22.33
CA MET A 38 -0.35 -9.15 21.16
C MET A 38 -0.18 -7.65 21.42
N GLU A 39 -0.42 -7.21 22.65
CA GLU A 39 -0.24 -5.83 23.10
C GLU A 39 1.24 -5.38 23.11
N GLU A 40 2.19 -6.29 23.30
CA GLU A 40 3.62 -5.98 23.16
C GLU A 40 4.04 -5.96 21.69
N VAL A 41 3.38 -6.75 20.84
CA VAL A 41 3.61 -6.74 19.38
C VAL A 41 3.06 -5.47 18.74
N PHE A 42 1.98 -4.90 19.28
CA PHE A 42 1.34 -3.65 18.82
C PHE A 42 1.13 -2.64 19.97
N PRO A 43 2.22 -2.09 20.54
CA PRO A 43 2.16 -1.31 21.79
C PRO A 43 1.46 0.04 21.67
N TYR A 44 1.25 0.54 20.44
CA TYR A 44 0.63 1.84 20.19
C TYR A 44 -0.88 1.75 19.90
N ALA A 45 -1.49 0.57 19.95
CA ALA A 45 -2.87 0.39 19.48
C ALA A 45 -3.95 0.97 20.42
N THR A 46 -3.63 1.29 21.67
CA THR A 46 -4.64 1.58 22.71
C THR A 46 -4.48 2.94 23.42
N TYR A 47 -3.27 3.53 23.42
CA TYR A 47 -2.97 4.71 24.25
C TYR A 47 -3.79 5.96 23.87
N GLU A 48 -4.27 6.04 22.62
CA GLU A 48 -5.06 7.17 22.09
C GLU A 48 -6.54 7.14 22.54
N GLY A 49 -6.98 6.06 23.20
CA GLY A 49 -8.37 5.88 23.63
C GLY A 49 -9.35 5.44 22.54
N ILE A 50 -8.86 5.25 21.30
CA ILE A 50 -9.64 4.67 20.19
C ILE A 50 -9.84 3.18 20.44
N LYS A 51 -11.09 2.72 20.34
CA LYS A 51 -11.44 1.30 20.55
C LYS A 51 -11.89 0.68 19.23
N ILE A 52 -11.07 -0.22 18.70
CA ILE A 52 -11.46 -1.06 17.57
C ILE A 52 -12.03 -2.36 18.12
N HIS A 53 -13.32 -2.58 17.87
CA HIS A 53 -14.02 -3.75 18.37
C HIS A 53 -13.75 -5.01 17.55
N ASP A 54 -13.52 -4.84 16.23
CA ASP A 54 -13.43 -5.94 15.29
C ASP A 54 -12.65 -5.48 14.04
N TRP A 55 -11.43 -5.99 13.87
CA TRP A 55 -10.58 -5.69 12.72
C TRP A 55 -11.04 -6.40 11.44
N ASP A 56 -11.82 -7.48 11.53
CA ASP A 56 -12.29 -8.23 10.37
C ASP A 56 -13.32 -7.45 9.55
N LYS A 57 -13.97 -6.47 10.19
CA LYS A 57 -14.88 -5.52 9.53
C LYS A 57 -14.19 -4.49 8.64
N TRP A 58 -12.85 -4.45 8.62
CA TRP A 58 -12.12 -3.60 7.68
C TRP A 58 -12.50 -3.94 6.23
N GLU A 59 -12.74 -2.92 5.40
CA GLU A 59 -12.91 -3.07 3.95
C GLU A 59 -11.68 -2.54 3.25
N ASP A 60 -11.02 -3.38 2.44
CA ASP A 60 -9.82 -2.93 1.74
C ASP A 60 -10.18 -1.79 0.77
N PRO A 61 -9.54 -0.62 0.89
CA PRO A 61 -9.84 0.54 0.05
C PRO A 61 -9.47 0.28 -1.42
N PHE A 62 -8.52 -0.62 -1.65
CA PHE A 62 -8.11 -1.14 -2.95
C PHE A 62 -7.69 -2.60 -2.82
N ARG A 63 -7.65 -3.34 -3.94
CA ARG A 63 -7.35 -4.78 -3.97
C ARG A 63 -6.24 -5.07 -4.96
N LEU A 64 -5.07 -4.54 -4.66
CA LEU A 64 -3.93 -4.52 -5.56
C LEU A 64 -2.82 -5.40 -4.98
N THR A 65 -2.49 -6.47 -5.69
CA THR A 65 -1.41 -7.39 -5.31
C THR A 65 -0.05 -6.85 -5.76
N MET A 66 1.04 -7.32 -5.16
CA MET A 66 2.38 -6.76 -5.45
C MET A 66 2.79 -6.91 -6.92
N ASP A 67 2.42 -8.01 -7.58
CA ASP A 67 2.66 -8.21 -9.01
C ASP A 67 1.92 -7.17 -9.86
N ALA A 68 0.66 -6.86 -9.51
CA ALA A 68 -0.10 -5.82 -10.17
C ALA A 68 0.49 -4.43 -9.88
N TYR A 69 0.94 -4.17 -8.66
CA TYR A 69 1.56 -2.90 -8.26
C TYR A 69 2.80 -2.62 -9.08
N TRP A 70 3.74 -3.56 -9.08
CA TRP A 70 4.98 -3.40 -9.82
C TRP A 70 4.72 -3.21 -11.31
N LYS A 71 3.80 -3.99 -11.90
CA LYS A 71 3.44 -3.83 -13.31
C LYS A 71 2.94 -2.42 -13.62
N TYR A 72 1.91 -1.96 -12.92
CA TYR A 72 1.31 -0.66 -13.23
C TYR A 72 2.22 0.51 -12.88
N GLN A 73 2.95 0.44 -11.76
CA GLN A 73 3.83 1.54 -11.37
C GLN A 73 5.08 1.60 -12.26
N ALA A 74 5.65 0.47 -12.69
CA ALA A 74 6.77 0.48 -13.63
C ALA A 74 6.39 1.11 -14.99
N GLU A 75 5.21 0.80 -15.52
CA GLU A 75 4.71 1.42 -16.76
C GLU A 75 4.54 2.95 -16.62
N LYS A 76 4.16 3.43 -15.43
CA LYS A 76 4.06 4.87 -15.15
C LYS A 76 5.45 5.51 -15.06
N GLU A 77 6.39 4.90 -14.34
CA GLU A 77 7.75 5.42 -14.18
C GLU A 77 8.50 5.47 -15.51
N GLN A 78 8.40 4.43 -16.36
CA GLN A 78 9.06 4.42 -17.66
C GLN A 78 8.61 5.61 -18.54
N LYS A 79 7.31 5.93 -18.53
CA LYS A 79 6.78 7.08 -19.28
C LYS A 79 7.20 8.41 -18.66
N LEU A 80 7.18 8.50 -17.32
CA LEU A 80 7.57 9.72 -16.60
C LEU A 80 9.03 10.08 -16.89
N TYR A 81 9.96 9.15 -16.69
CA TYR A 81 11.38 9.42 -16.89
C TYR A 81 11.71 9.69 -18.36
N ALA A 82 11.06 9.03 -19.33
CA ALA A 82 11.22 9.35 -20.74
C ALA A 82 10.82 10.81 -21.06
N ILE A 83 9.77 11.33 -20.40
CA ILE A 83 9.35 12.73 -20.55
C ILE A 83 10.34 13.67 -19.84
N MET A 84 10.84 13.31 -18.66
CA MET A 84 11.83 14.13 -17.94
C MET A 84 13.14 14.27 -18.75
N ASP A 85 13.62 13.17 -19.33
CA ASP A 85 14.80 13.18 -20.20
C ASP A 85 14.56 14.03 -21.45
N ALA A 86 13.39 13.89 -22.10
CA ALA A 86 13.04 14.72 -23.26
C ALA A 86 12.92 16.20 -22.88
N PHE A 87 12.34 16.53 -21.72
CA PHE A 87 12.24 17.90 -21.23
C PHE A 87 13.63 18.52 -21.00
N ALA A 88 14.55 17.77 -20.38
CA ALA A 88 15.93 18.20 -20.17
C ALA A 88 16.68 18.37 -21.51
N GLN A 89 16.61 17.37 -22.39
CA GLN A 89 17.26 17.36 -23.70
C GLN A 89 16.85 18.55 -24.57
N ASN A 90 15.59 18.97 -24.49
CA ASN A 90 15.03 20.04 -25.31
C ASN A 90 15.03 21.42 -24.61
N ASN A 91 15.72 21.58 -23.48
CA ASN A 91 15.71 22.82 -22.69
C ASN A 91 14.29 23.32 -22.36
N GLY A 92 13.37 22.41 -22.02
CA GLY A 92 11.94 22.71 -21.87
C GLY A 92 11.62 23.79 -20.84
N HIS A 93 12.52 24.05 -19.89
CA HIS A 93 12.40 25.15 -18.92
C HIS A 93 12.39 26.54 -19.57
N LEU A 94 12.93 26.69 -20.79
CA LEU A 94 12.84 27.93 -21.57
C LEU A 94 11.44 28.18 -22.15
N GLY A 95 10.58 27.15 -22.17
CA GLY A 95 9.19 27.25 -22.63
C GLY A 95 8.20 27.72 -21.55
N LEU A 96 8.67 28.04 -20.35
CA LEU A 96 7.82 28.59 -19.29
C LEU A 96 7.31 29.98 -19.67
N THR A 97 6.08 30.29 -19.28
CA THR A 97 5.45 31.59 -19.58
C THR A 97 6.18 32.77 -18.93
N ASP A 98 6.71 32.58 -17.72
CA ASP A 98 7.46 33.59 -16.98
C ASP A 98 8.43 32.94 -15.96
N ALA A 99 9.66 33.45 -15.86
CA ALA A 99 10.66 32.92 -14.93
C ALA A 99 10.26 33.04 -13.45
N ARG A 100 9.35 33.95 -13.10
CA ARG A 100 8.79 34.08 -11.74
C ARG A 100 8.06 32.82 -11.29
N TYR A 101 7.55 32.00 -12.22
CA TYR A 101 6.96 30.69 -11.92
C TYR A 101 7.92 29.77 -11.15
N LEU A 102 9.23 29.89 -11.39
CA LEU A 102 10.24 29.08 -10.69
C LEU A 102 10.24 29.32 -9.17
N ASN A 103 9.74 30.45 -8.68
CA ASN A 103 9.63 30.66 -7.22
C ASN A 103 8.60 29.72 -6.57
N SER A 104 7.55 29.34 -7.30
CA SER A 104 6.59 28.32 -6.83
C SER A 104 7.27 26.96 -6.70
N LEU A 105 8.14 26.59 -7.65
CA LEU A 105 8.90 25.33 -7.58
C LEU A 105 9.89 25.33 -6.41
N LYS A 106 10.53 26.46 -6.09
CA LYS A 106 11.40 26.56 -4.91
C LYS A 106 10.63 26.28 -3.62
N LEU A 107 9.43 26.86 -3.47
CA LEU A 107 8.57 26.60 -2.32
C LEU A 107 8.12 25.13 -2.29
N PHE A 108 7.74 24.57 -3.43
CA PHE A 108 7.32 23.18 -3.54
C PHE A 108 8.43 22.21 -3.10
N LEU A 109 9.63 22.35 -3.66
CA LEU A 109 10.76 21.47 -3.37
C LEU A 109 11.25 21.55 -1.92
N THR A 110 11.07 22.70 -1.26
CA THR A 110 11.55 22.91 0.12
C THR A 110 10.47 22.76 1.17
N GLY A 111 9.20 22.95 0.80
CA GLY A 111 8.06 22.88 1.72
C GLY A 111 7.19 21.63 1.56
N VAL A 112 7.08 21.06 0.36
CA VAL A 112 6.18 19.93 0.06
C VAL A 112 6.95 18.63 -0.11
N SER A 113 7.98 18.58 -0.96
CA SER A 113 8.73 17.32 -1.20
C SER A 113 9.32 16.68 0.06
N PRO A 114 9.80 17.43 1.07
CA PRO A 114 10.20 16.84 2.35
C PRO A 114 9.04 16.21 3.13
N LEU A 115 7.81 16.73 2.98
CA LEU A 115 6.63 16.15 3.60
C LEU A 115 6.29 14.79 3.02
N GLU A 116 6.51 14.56 1.73
CA GLU A 116 6.31 13.24 1.11
C GLU A 116 7.24 12.19 1.72
N TYR A 117 8.52 12.54 1.92
CA TYR A 117 9.46 11.65 2.58
C TYR A 117 9.08 11.39 4.05
N MET A 118 8.55 12.41 4.75
CA MET A 118 8.05 12.24 6.11
C MET A 118 6.76 11.41 6.15
N ALA A 119 5.87 11.56 5.17
CA ALA A 119 4.67 10.75 5.01
C ALA A 119 5.02 9.29 4.74
N HIS A 120 6.00 9.03 3.86
CA HIS A 120 6.57 7.70 3.65
C HIS A 120 6.97 7.04 4.99
N ARG A 121 7.75 7.75 5.80
CA ARG A 121 8.19 7.25 7.12
C ARG A 121 7.02 7.06 8.09
N GLY A 122 6.07 7.98 8.11
CA GLY A 122 4.87 7.89 8.94
C GLY A 122 4.02 6.66 8.59
N PHE A 123 3.73 6.47 7.30
CA PHE A 123 2.97 5.31 6.82
C PHE A 123 3.73 4.00 6.99
N ALA A 124 5.06 3.98 6.85
CA ALA A 124 5.87 2.80 7.17
C ALA A 124 5.74 2.42 8.65
N HIS A 125 5.79 3.41 9.54
CA HIS A 125 5.60 3.19 10.97
C HIS A 125 4.19 2.68 11.28
N VAL A 126 3.14 3.38 10.83
CA VAL A 126 1.73 2.99 11.05
C VAL A 126 1.43 1.63 10.43
N GLY A 127 1.99 1.34 9.25
CA GLY A 127 1.90 0.06 8.56
C GLY A 127 2.55 -1.12 9.32
N ARG A 128 3.35 -0.85 10.36
CA ARG A 128 3.78 -1.85 11.34
C ARG A 128 2.89 -1.87 12.58
N GLN A 129 2.38 -0.73 13.04
CA GLN A 129 1.76 -0.62 14.36
C GLN A 129 0.27 -0.94 14.43
N LEU A 130 -0.45 -0.99 13.30
CA LEU A 130 -1.87 -1.36 13.29
C LEU A 130 -2.07 -2.88 13.44
N PRO A 131 -2.89 -3.37 14.38
CA PRO A 131 -3.18 -4.80 14.53
C PRO A 131 -3.94 -5.42 13.35
N GLY A 132 -4.76 -4.66 12.62
CA GLY A 132 -5.48 -5.15 11.45
C GLY A 132 -4.60 -5.24 10.20
N VAL A 133 -4.44 -6.42 9.62
CA VAL A 133 -3.58 -6.65 8.43
C VAL A 133 -4.00 -5.81 7.23
N GLY A 134 -5.30 -5.72 6.94
CA GLY A 134 -5.79 -4.97 5.77
C GLY A 134 -5.37 -3.51 5.84
N ALA A 135 -5.42 -2.90 7.03
CA ALA A 135 -4.96 -1.55 7.25
C ALA A 135 -3.42 -1.45 7.16
N ARG A 136 -2.67 -2.44 7.66
CA ARG A 136 -1.21 -2.50 7.50
C ARG A 136 -0.78 -2.52 6.04
N VAL A 137 -1.35 -3.41 5.23
CA VAL A 137 -1.04 -3.52 3.80
C VAL A 137 -1.38 -2.21 3.09
N ALA A 138 -2.53 -1.60 3.38
CA ALA A 138 -2.89 -0.32 2.81
C ALA A 138 -1.87 0.78 3.16
N CYS A 139 -1.43 0.87 4.42
CA CYS A 139 -0.41 1.83 4.85
C CYS A 139 0.96 1.56 4.21
N GLN A 140 1.35 0.29 4.05
CA GLN A 140 2.64 -0.05 3.41
C GLN A 140 2.64 0.32 1.92
N MET A 141 1.52 0.11 1.22
CA MET A 141 1.35 0.53 -0.16
C MET A 141 1.39 2.06 -0.28
N GLN A 142 0.71 2.77 0.63
CA GLN A 142 0.80 4.22 0.69
C GLN A 142 2.24 4.69 0.94
N SER A 143 2.96 4.06 1.87
CA SER A 143 4.36 4.38 2.18
C SER A 143 5.25 4.26 0.94
N LEU A 144 5.08 3.23 0.12
CA LEU A 144 5.82 3.08 -1.14
C LEU A 144 5.47 4.19 -2.14
N ASP A 145 4.20 4.55 -2.26
CA ASP A 145 3.76 5.66 -3.12
C ASP A 145 4.36 7.00 -2.66
N GLU A 146 4.40 7.29 -1.35
CA GLU A 146 5.01 8.54 -0.87
C GLU A 146 6.53 8.58 -1.03
N LEU A 147 7.21 7.43 -0.94
CA LEU A 147 8.65 7.37 -1.26
C LEU A 147 8.89 7.69 -2.72
N ARG A 148 8.05 7.15 -3.62
CA ARG A 148 8.10 7.48 -5.04
C ARG A 148 7.84 8.97 -5.25
N HIS A 149 6.84 9.57 -4.61
CA HIS A 149 6.59 11.01 -4.72
C HIS A 149 7.83 11.81 -4.30
N ALA A 150 8.45 11.48 -3.16
CA ALA A 150 9.66 12.15 -2.68
C ALA A 150 10.86 12.04 -3.63
N GLN A 151 10.95 10.97 -4.44
CA GLN A 151 12.04 10.74 -5.38
C GLN A 151 11.80 11.34 -6.78
N THR A 152 10.53 11.51 -7.16
CA THR A 152 10.14 11.95 -8.51
C THR A 152 9.80 13.44 -8.60
N GLN A 153 9.56 14.09 -7.46
CA GLN A 153 9.41 15.54 -7.33
C GLN A 153 10.76 16.26 -7.37
#